data_AF-A0AAW6BE29-F1
#
_entry.id   AF-A0AAW6BE29-F1
#
_cell.length_a   1.000
_cell.length_b   1.000
_cell.length_c   1.000
_cell.angle_alpha   90.00
_cell.angle_beta   90.00
_cell.angle_gamma   90.00
#
_symmetry.space_group_name_H-M   'P 1'
#
loop_
_entity.id
_entity.type
_entity.pdbx_description
1 polymer ?
#
loop_
_entity_poly.entity_id
_entity_poly.type
_entity_poly.pdbx_seq_one_letter_code
_entity_poly.pdbx_strand_id
1 'polypeptide(L)'
;MPGEFTSSTQEKKNSTDNTLTDNTLKVEKCKIVNHSTRKARSCVVIGGTTLAIRCTQQLQAAGYIIVAIFPTESLFFEWATSQNIHCVEALEDLLTLSKTESICWLFSIVNPVILPTLLINQFSQGAFNYHDAPLPRYAGSHATSWAILAGESQYAITWHLIGSMVDSGDIVVQRHIDLKNTDTALSLNLKCYQAAAEGFTELLNNLENGDIPRRQQDPDNRNFFSRRRRPDAAGCLLWNKKAQELSSLVRSLTFGVYYPNPLTLPKVLLRDRLVSISTLQVMYTRSDHKPGTLLGISEDHWLMTTSSEDIRISFVNSRGNPINALTLANQCKLDIGDQLPTIERSDIKTLTDIHEQLTEQELFWQKRLERFSTPMLPFKLRATIDKIPDWHVSEWKTVLNHSSFISTELVQHIICAWFIYLAHTSNDTQFQVGWAQAGDAVHSSKWSSFFAMIVPMEVHINLQQRLTEILNSISSEQQLLEQHRVYPRDMVSRQPVLRAINLLHNNRPWPIGISVISGYSKDLTNKNAIQEHAIVGEIMTLQIDQNKGNFRFIYNSKLVAVNNIEHVASDLALLSNVIADTKNLNMTANELPIYAFSR
;
A
#
# COMPACT_ATOMS: atom_id res chain seq x y z
N MET A 1 -23.64 -47.16 49.65
CA MET A 1 -24.27 -48.22 50.46
C MET A 1 -24.63 -47.63 51.81
N PRO A 2 -25.74 -48.03 52.46
CA PRO A 2 -27.10 -48.17 51.92
C PRO A 2 -28.18 -47.55 52.84
N GLY A 3 -29.44 -47.56 52.39
CA GLY A 3 -30.64 -47.64 53.23
C GLY A 3 -31.63 -46.49 52.98
N GLU A 4 -32.93 -46.69 52.75
CA GLU A 4 -33.76 -47.89 52.82
C GLU A 4 -34.94 -47.81 51.84
N PHE A 5 -35.33 -48.97 51.33
CA PHE A 5 -36.55 -49.25 50.58
C PHE A 5 -37.66 -49.64 51.57
N THR A 6 -38.89 -49.19 51.34
CA THR A 6 -40.07 -50.05 51.50
C THR A 6 -41.15 -49.66 50.49
N SER A 7 -41.52 -50.61 49.64
CA SER A 7 -42.71 -50.61 48.79
C SER A 7 -43.71 -51.62 49.33
N SER A 8 -45.01 -51.33 49.27
CA SER A 8 -46.04 -52.37 49.26
C SER A 8 -47.19 -51.97 48.33
N THR A 9 -47.46 -52.86 47.39
CA THR A 9 -48.45 -52.84 46.30
C THR A 9 -49.73 -53.61 46.67
N GLN A 10 -50.87 -53.21 46.11
CA GLN A 10 -51.98 -54.06 45.58
C GLN A 10 -53.08 -53.14 44.99
N GLU A 11 -53.25 -53.07 43.66
CA GLU A 11 -54.29 -53.75 42.84
C GLU A 11 -55.74 -53.57 43.40
N LYS A 12 -56.78 -53.07 42.70
CA LYS A 12 -57.26 -53.37 41.34
C LYS A 12 -58.48 -52.47 40.91
N LYS A 13 -58.62 -52.29 39.57
CA LYS A 13 -59.86 -52.13 38.73
C LYS A 13 -60.59 -50.77 38.57
N ASN A 14 -60.25 -50.11 37.46
CA ASN A 14 -61.07 -49.52 36.36
C ASN A 14 -62.50 -49.01 36.61
N SER A 15 -62.72 -47.72 36.29
CA SER A 15 -63.59 -47.31 35.18
C SER A 15 -63.22 -45.91 34.62
N THR A 16 -63.12 -45.84 33.30
CA THR A 16 -63.19 -44.70 32.33
C THR A 16 -63.78 -43.38 32.88
N ASP A 17 -63.28 -42.19 32.54
CA ASP A 17 -63.20 -41.63 31.18
C ASP A 17 -62.28 -40.39 31.09
N ASN A 18 -61.91 -40.05 29.86
CA ASN A 18 -60.80 -39.21 29.40
C ASN A 18 -60.82 -37.71 29.77
N THR A 19 -59.65 -37.10 30.03
CA THR A 19 -58.91 -36.17 29.12
C THR A 19 -57.84 -35.32 29.84
N LEU A 20 -56.58 -35.73 29.66
CA LEU A 20 -55.34 -34.96 29.40
C LEU A 20 -55.08 -33.60 30.10
N THR A 21 -54.27 -33.66 31.18
CA THR A 21 -52.89 -33.08 31.35
C THR A 21 -52.48 -31.86 30.50
N ASP A 22 -51.68 -30.89 30.92
CA ASP A 22 -50.87 -30.67 32.12
C ASP A 22 -50.42 -29.19 32.15
N ASN A 23 -49.94 -28.77 33.32
CA ASN A 23 -49.25 -27.51 33.58
C ASN A 23 -48.01 -27.29 32.71
N THR A 24 -47.68 -26.03 32.40
CA THR A 24 -46.30 -25.55 32.52
C THR A 24 -46.16 -24.01 32.48
N LEU A 25 -45.37 -23.52 33.45
CA LEU A 25 -44.44 -22.39 33.40
C LEU A 25 -44.98 -20.96 33.23
N LYS A 26 -44.88 -20.20 34.33
CA LYS A 26 -44.89 -18.74 34.38
C LYS A 26 -43.81 -18.17 33.46
N VAL A 27 -44.23 -17.56 32.36
CA VAL A 27 -43.44 -16.65 31.53
C VAL A 27 -43.54 -15.26 32.15
N GLU A 28 -42.42 -14.71 32.64
CA GLU A 28 -42.30 -13.29 32.93
C GLU A 28 -42.41 -12.49 31.63
N LYS A 29 -43.26 -11.47 31.66
CA LYS A 29 -43.71 -10.67 30.53
C LYS A 29 -42.53 -9.97 29.83
N CYS A 30 -42.33 -10.33 28.56
CA CYS A 30 -41.60 -9.53 27.58
C CYS A 30 -42.29 -8.15 27.47
N LYS A 31 -41.55 -7.06 27.75
CA LYS A 31 -42.04 -5.68 27.54
C LYS A 31 -42.29 -5.49 26.05
N ILE A 32 -43.55 -5.31 25.67
CA ILE A 32 -43.96 -4.94 24.32
C ILE A 32 -43.43 -3.52 24.07
N VAL A 33 -42.35 -3.42 23.30
CA VAL A 33 -41.81 -2.15 22.79
C VAL A 33 -42.72 -1.69 21.65
N ASN A 34 -43.37 -0.54 21.81
CA ASN A 34 -44.31 0.03 20.83
C ASN A 34 -43.67 0.23 19.44
N HIS A 35 -44.49 0.23 18.38
CA HIS A 35 -44.04 0.41 16.99
C HIS A 35 -43.35 1.78 16.76
N SER A 36 -43.71 2.81 17.53
CA SER A 36 -43.07 4.13 17.53
C SER A 36 -41.65 4.10 18.12
N THR A 37 -41.44 3.35 19.20
CA THR A 37 -40.12 3.14 19.83
C THR A 37 -39.18 2.29 18.97
N ARG A 38 -39.71 1.34 18.17
CA ARG A 38 -38.92 0.61 17.16
C ARG A 38 -38.41 1.54 16.06
N LYS A 39 -39.23 2.48 15.59
CA LYS A 39 -38.87 3.43 14.53
C LYS A 39 -37.80 4.45 14.98
N ALA A 40 -37.82 4.85 16.26
CA ALA A 40 -36.83 5.77 16.84
C ALA A 40 -35.42 5.18 17.02
N ARG A 41 -35.27 3.85 16.91
CA ARG A 41 -34.00 3.13 17.06
C ARG A 41 -33.50 2.53 15.75
N SER A 42 -33.97 3.01 14.60
CA SER A 42 -33.44 2.64 13.28
C SER A 42 -32.12 3.34 13.01
N CYS A 43 -31.12 2.62 12.53
CA CYS A 43 -29.82 3.19 12.23
C CYS A 43 -29.13 2.53 11.03
N VAL A 44 -28.12 3.23 10.54
CA VAL A 44 -27.16 2.75 9.55
C VAL A 44 -25.76 2.80 10.14
N VAL A 45 -24.94 1.81 9.82
CA VAL A 45 -23.51 1.79 10.15
C VAL A 45 -22.68 1.83 8.88
N ILE A 46 -21.71 2.73 8.83
CA ILE A 46 -20.78 2.90 7.72
C ILE A 46 -19.36 2.71 8.25
N GLY A 47 -18.53 1.92 7.57
CA GLY A 47 -17.11 1.84 7.87
C GLY A 47 -16.55 0.43 7.83
N GLY A 48 -15.64 0.08 8.73
CA GLY A 48 -14.86 -1.16 8.62
C GLY A 48 -14.15 -1.59 9.90
N THR A 49 -13.29 -2.60 9.77
CA THR A 49 -12.51 -3.22 10.86
C THR A 49 -13.33 -3.89 11.98
N THR A 50 -12.63 -4.45 12.96
CA THR A 50 -13.22 -5.07 14.16
C THR A 50 -13.97 -4.07 15.06
N LEU A 51 -13.65 -2.77 14.97
CA LEU A 51 -14.35 -1.76 15.76
C LEU A 51 -15.78 -1.54 15.25
N ALA A 52 -16.00 -1.44 13.93
CA ALA A 52 -17.35 -1.33 13.38
C ALA A 52 -18.22 -2.55 13.74
N ILE A 53 -17.64 -3.76 13.70
CA ILE A 53 -18.30 -4.99 14.16
C ILE A 53 -18.73 -4.86 15.62
N ARG A 54 -17.79 -4.51 16.51
CA ARG A 54 -18.05 -4.41 17.95
C ARG A 54 -19.11 -3.36 18.28
N CYS A 55 -19.05 -2.18 17.65
CA CYS A 55 -20.05 -1.14 17.82
C CYS A 55 -21.42 -1.55 17.25
N THR A 56 -21.46 -2.27 16.13
CA THR A 56 -22.73 -2.79 15.57
C THR A 56 -23.36 -3.82 16.51
N GLN A 57 -22.56 -4.69 17.13
CA GLN A 57 -23.04 -5.62 18.16
C GLN A 57 -23.58 -4.87 19.39
N GLN A 58 -22.91 -3.80 19.82
CA GLN A 58 -23.39 -2.94 20.92
C GLN A 58 -24.73 -2.27 20.57
N LEU A 59 -24.90 -1.79 19.34
CA LEU A 59 -26.18 -1.26 18.84
C LEU A 59 -27.30 -2.32 18.92
N GLN A 60 -27.04 -3.53 18.41
CA GLN A 60 -28.01 -4.64 18.48
C GLN A 60 -28.36 -5.00 19.93
N ALA A 61 -27.38 -5.06 20.82
CA ALA A 61 -27.59 -5.34 22.25
C ALA A 61 -28.40 -4.23 22.94
N ALA A 62 -28.23 -2.97 22.53
CA ALA A 62 -29.05 -1.84 22.95
C ALA A 62 -30.42 -1.78 22.24
N GLY A 63 -30.77 -2.77 21.41
CA GLY A 63 -32.08 -2.87 20.76
C GLY A 63 -32.26 -1.92 19.56
N TYR A 64 -31.18 -1.45 18.94
CA TYR A 64 -31.25 -0.74 17.67
C TYR A 64 -31.53 -1.70 16.52
N ILE A 65 -32.29 -1.20 15.54
CA ILE A 65 -32.55 -1.90 14.28
C ILE A 65 -31.53 -1.41 13.27
N ILE A 66 -30.62 -2.29 12.86
CA ILE A 66 -29.67 -2.01 11.79
C ILE A 66 -30.41 -2.19 10.47
N VAL A 67 -30.74 -1.07 9.82
CA VAL A 67 -31.49 -1.07 8.55
C VAL A 67 -30.58 -1.51 7.41
N ALA A 68 -29.37 -0.95 7.35
CA ALA A 68 -28.34 -1.34 6.41
C ALA A 68 -26.96 -1.02 6.98
N ILE A 69 -25.94 -1.64 6.39
CA ILE A 69 -24.56 -1.24 6.56
C ILE A 69 -23.90 -0.90 5.22
N PHE A 70 -22.95 0.04 5.25
CA PHE A 70 -22.03 0.30 4.14
C PHE A 70 -20.62 -0.15 4.56
N PRO A 71 -20.21 -1.38 4.20
CA PRO A 71 -18.90 -1.89 4.54
C PRO A 71 -17.83 -1.34 3.60
N THR A 72 -16.73 -0.88 4.18
CA THR A 72 -15.56 -0.35 3.46
C THR A 72 -14.40 -1.34 3.38
N GLU A 73 -14.55 -2.50 4.04
CA GLU A 73 -13.56 -3.58 4.09
C GLU A 73 -14.26 -4.94 4.11
N SER A 74 -13.59 -5.97 3.55
CA SER A 74 -14.10 -7.33 3.44
C SER A 74 -14.50 -7.94 4.79
N LEU A 75 -13.72 -7.69 5.85
CA LEU A 75 -14.00 -8.26 7.17
C LEU A 75 -15.38 -7.85 7.72
N PHE A 76 -15.76 -6.58 7.57
CA PHE A 76 -17.06 -6.10 8.06
C PHE A 76 -18.21 -6.57 7.17
N PHE A 77 -17.98 -6.62 5.85
CA PHE A 77 -18.94 -7.18 4.88
C PHE A 77 -19.25 -8.66 5.15
N GLU A 78 -18.21 -9.49 5.32
CA GLU A 78 -18.34 -10.92 5.60
C GLU A 78 -19.07 -11.16 6.92
N TRP A 79 -18.71 -10.42 7.97
CA TRP A 79 -19.39 -10.49 9.26
C TRP A 79 -20.87 -10.14 9.13
N ALA A 80 -21.21 -9.01 8.48
CA ALA A 80 -22.59 -8.56 8.36
C ALA A 80 -23.45 -9.53 7.54
N THR A 81 -22.88 -10.10 6.48
CA THR A 81 -23.54 -11.15 5.67
C THR A 81 -23.81 -12.39 6.53
N SER A 82 -22.86 -12.81 7.39
CA SER A 82 -23.08 -13.92 8.32
C SER A 82 -24.20 -13.68 9.33
N GLN A 83 -24.51 -12.40 9.61
CA GLN A 83 -25.59 -11.98 10.51
C GLN A 83 -26.90 -11.67 9.76
N ASN A 84 -26.97 -11.91 8.43
CA ASN A 84 -28.08 -11.54 7.57
C ASN A 84 -28.44 -10.04 7.62
N ILE A 85 -27.45 -9.17 7.77
CA ILE A 85 -27.62 -7.72 7.74
C ILE A 85 -27.50 -7.23 6.29
N HIS A 86 -28.41 -6.37 5.86
CA HIS A 86 -28.38 -5.81 4.51
C HIS A 86 -27.13 -4.95 4.30
N CYS A 87 -26.32 -5.30 3.31
CA CYS A 87 -25.12 -4.57 2.92
C CYS A 87 -25.39 -3.80 1.62
N VAL A 88 -25.13 -2.50 1.63
CA VAL A 88 -25.15 -1.65 0.43
C VAL A 88 -23.75 -1.52 -0.15
N GLU A 89 -23.63 -1.53 -1.47
CA GLU A 89 -22.34 -1.44 -2.17
C GLU A 89 -21.98 0.01 -2.57
N ALA A 90 -23.00 0.87 -2.72
CA ALA A 90 -22.84 2.27 -3.11
C ALA A 90 -23.53 3.23 -2.11
N LEU A 91 -22.99 4.45 -1.96
CA LEU A 91 -23.60 5.47 -1.10
C LEU A 91 -24.94 5.97 -1.66
N GLU A 92 -25.11 5.88 -2.98
CA GLU A 92 -26.35 6.21 -3.69
C GLU A 92 -27.51 5.29 -3.29
N ASP A 93 -27.22 4.00 -3.07
CA ASP A 93 -28.21 3.02 -2.60
C ASP A 93 -28.63 3.37 -1.16
N LEU A 94 -27.66 3.73 -0.33
CA LEU A 94 -27.92 4.15 1.04
C LEU A 94 -28.75 5.44 1.10
N LEU A 95 -28.44 6.40 0.22
CA LEU A 95 -29.22 7.63 0.08
C LEU A 95 -30.65 7.33 -0.35
N THR A 96 -30.84 6.40 -1.28
CA THR A 96 -32.17 5.97 -1.73
C THR A 96 -32.95 5.35 -0.58
N LEU A 97 -32.33 4.42 0.16
CA LEU A 97 -32.91 3.74 1.31
C LEU A 97 -33.31 4.74 2.42
N SER A 98 -32.44 5.70 2.73
CA SER A 98 -32.71 6.72 3.75
C SER A 98 -33.83 7.71 3.38
N LYS A 99 -34.22 7.80 2.11
CA LYS A 99 -35.38 8.57 1.65
C LYS A 99 -36.68 7.78 1.71
N THR A 100 -36.61 6.46 1.47
CA THR A 100 -37.79 5.58 1.47
C THR A 100 -38.14 5.08 2.88
N GLU A 101 -37.12 4.89 3.71
CA GLU A 101 -37.27 4.42 5.08
C GLU A 101 -36.94 5.54 6.07
N SER A 102 -37.63 5.53 7.21
CA SER A 102 -37.33 6.47 8.29
C SER A 102 -36.18 5.91 9.12
N ILE A 103 -34.96 6.33 8.78
CA ILE A 103 -33.75 5.98 9.51
C ILE A 103 -33.33 7.15 10.40
N CYS A 104 -33.15 6.90 11.69
CA CYS A 104 -32.95 7.98 12.66
C CYS A 104 -31.47 8.37 12.81
N TRP A 105 -30.58 7.38 12.81
CA TRP A 105 -29.19 7.54 13.21
C TRP A 105 -28.21 7.02 12.16
N LEU A 106 -27.08 7.69 12.02
CA LEU A 106 -25.93 7.22 11.25
C LEU A 106 -24.70 7.12 12.15
N PHE A 107 -23.99 6.00 12.07
CA PHE A 107 -22.72 5.78 12.77
C PHE A 107 -21.61 5.50 11.75
N SER A 108 -20.68 6.44 11.60
CA SER A 108 -19.48 6.33 10.78
C SER A 108 -18.31 5.87 11.64
N ILE A 109 -17.78 4.67 11.39
CA ILE A 109 -16.83 3.98 12.27
C ILE A 109 -15.65 3.47 11.46
N VAL A 110 -14.50 4.15 11.55
CA VAL A 110 -13.30 3.82 10.75
C VAL A 110 -13.65 3.84 9.25
N ASN A 111 -14.27 4.93 8.82
CA ASN A 111 -14.74 5.10 7.45
C ASN A 111 -13.76 6.00 6.66
N PRO A 112 -13.08 5.49 5.62
CA PRO A 112 -12.19 6.30 4.78
C PRO A 112 -12.94 7.13 3.73
N VAL A 113 -14.25 6.97 3.58
CA VAL A 113 -15.07 7.61 2.54
C VAL A 113 -15.69 8.90 3.07
N ILE A 114 -15.53 10.00 2.33
CA ILE A 114 -16.18 11.27 2.64
C ILE A 114 -17.68 11.14 2.33
N LEU A 115 -18.51 11.35 3.34
CA LEU A 115 -19.96 11.26 3.19
C LEU A 115 -20.54 12.54 2.59
N PRO A 116 -21.36 12.46 1.53
CA PRO A 116 -22.04 13.62 0.97
C PRO A 116 -22.99 14.27 1.99
N THR A 117 -23.03 15.61 2.01
CA THR A 117 -23.95 16.37 2.88
C THR A 117 -25.41 15.98 2.67
N LEU A 118 -25.81 15.65 1.43
CA LEU A 118 -27.16 15.19 1.12
C LEU A 118 -27.56 13.91 1.86
N LEU A 119 -26.61 13.00 2.09
CA LEU A 119 -26.82 11.78 2.87
C LEU A 119 -26.86 12.09 4.37
N ILE A 120 -25.90 12.87 4.87
CA ILE A 120 -25.84 13.25 6.29
C ILE A 120 -27.15 13.92 6.73
N ASN A 121 -27.72 14.79 5.90
CA ASN A 121 -28.95 15.52 6.18
C ASN A 121 -30.20 14.63 6.29
N GLN A 122 -30.14 13.35 5.89
CA GLN A 122 -31.27 12.42 6.09
C GLN A 122 -31.38 11.95 7.55
N PHE A 123 -30.32 12.05 8.35
CA PHE A 123 -30.26 11.54 9.72
C PHE A 123 -30.47 12.65 10.75
N SER A 124 -31.70 13.18 10.81
CA SER A 124 -32.03 14.37 11.61
C SER A 124 -31.86 14.19 13.13
N GLN A 125 -31.82 12.96 13.64
CA GLN A 125 -31.56 12.73 15.06
C GLN A 125 -30.05 12.77 15.37
N GLY A 126 -29.20 12.33 14.44
CA GLY A 126 -27.75 12.47 14.56
C GLY A 126 -26.97 11.57 13.62
N ALA A 127 -25.90 12.13 13.05
CA ALA A 127 -24.86 11.40 12.35
C ALA A 127 -23.57 11.53 13.15
N PHE A 128 -23.07 10.43 13.70
CA PHE A 128 -21.87 10.40 14.53
C PHE A 128 -20.69 9.78 13.79
N ASN A 129 -19.49 10.27 14.07
CA ASN A 129 -18.25 9.72 13.56
C ASN A 129 -17.28 9.43 14.70
N TYR A 130 -16.54 8.33 14.55
CA TYR A 130 -15.37 8.02 15.36
C TYR A 130 -14.12 8.66 14.75
N HIS A 131 -13.37 9.39 15.57
CA HIS A 131 -12.04 9.87 15.23
C HIS A 131 -11.02 9.44 16.29
N ASP A 132 -9.86 8.96 15.85
CA ASP A 132 -8.82 8.40 16.73
C ASP A 132 -7.88 9.47 17.31
N ALA A 133 -8.43 10.64 17.69
CA ALA A 133 -7.67 11.77 18.21
C ALA A 133 -8.45 12.70 19.17
N PRO A 134 -7.76 13.53 19.98
CA PRO A 134 -8.37 14.56 20.83
C PRO A 134 -8.79 15.77 20.00
N LEU A 135 -9.92 15.68 19.29
CA LEU A 135 -10.45 16.81 18.52
C LEU A 135 -10.61 18.05 19.41
N PRO A 136 -10.32 19.26 18.89
CA PRO A 136 -10.04 19.61 17.48
C PRO A 136 -8.63 19.29 16.95
N ARG A 137 -7.74 18.75 17.79
CA ARG A 137 -6.38 18.41 17.40
C ARG A 137 -6.35 17.10 16.61
N TYR A 138 -5.42 17.05 15.67
CA TYR A 138 -5.11 15.95 14.76
C TYR A 138 -6.30 15.50 13.91
N ALA A 139 -7.09 16.44 13.40
CA ALA A 139 -8.13 16.14 12.41
C ALA A 139 -7.50 15.58 11.12
N GLY A 140 -8.26 14.77 10.38
CA GLY A 140 -7.81 14.17 9.12
C GLY A 140 -7.28 12.75 9.29
N SER A 141 -6.08 12.46 8.79
CA SER A 141 -5.58 11.08 8.66
C SER A 141 -4.32 10.80 9.47
N HIS A 142 -4.18 9.55 9.93
CA HIS A 142 -2.99 9.03 10.63
C HIS A 142 -2.66 9.78 11.94
N ALA A 143 -3.69 10.21 12.67
CA ALA A 143 -3.57 11.05 13.87
C ALA A 143 -2.62 10.46 14.93
N THR A 144 -2.70 9.15 15.16
CA THR A 144 -1.81 8.43 16.10
C THR A 144 -0.33 8.60 15.76
N SER A 145 0.04 8.58 14.48
CA SER A 145 1.41 8.79 14.03
C SER A 145 1.85 10.23 14.28
N TRP A 146 1.01 11.21 13.95
CA TRP A 146 1.32 12.63 14.14
C TRP A 146 1.43 13.02 15.61
N ALA A 147 0.59 12.44 16.47
CA ALA A 147 0.66 12.66 17.92
C ALA A 147 1.97 12.13 18.52
N ILE A 148 2.39 10.91 18.11
CA ILE A 148 3.67 10.35 18.54
C ILE A 148 4.83 11.21 18.02
N LEU A 149 4.78 11.63 16.75
CA LEU A 149 5.81 12.46 16.14
C LEU A 149 5.94 13.84 16.83
N ALA A 150 4.81 14.40 17.26
CA ALA A 150 4.75 15.66 18.03
C ALA A 150 5.26 15.50 19.48
N GLY A 151 5.48 14.27 19.96
CA GLY A 151 5.95 14.00 21.32
C GLY A 151 4.87 14.14 22.39
N GLU A 152 3.60 13.92 22.04
CA GLU A 152 2.51 13.96 23.01
C GLU A 152 2.70 12.93 24.14
N SER A 153 2.31 13.32 25.36
CA SER A 153 2.29 12.43 26.53
C SER A 153 0.86 12.07 26.98
N GLN A 154 -0.14 12.73 26.39
CA GLN A 154 -1.55 12.57 26.67
C GLN A 154 -2.31 12.55 25.35
N TYR A 155 -3.29 11.67 25.23
CA TYR A 155 -4.06 11.51 24.00
C TYR A 155 -5.54 11.25 24.32
N ALA A 156 -6.37 11.15 23.30
CA ALA A 156 -7.77 10.74 23.44
C ALA A 156 -8.32 10.23 22.12
N ILE A 157 -9.47 9.56 22.17
CA ILE A 157 -10.36 9.39 21.03
C ILE A 157 -11.57 10.29 21.16
N THR A 158 -12.27 10.53 20.04
CA THR A 158 -13.46 11.37 20.02
C THR A 158 -14.58 10.72 19.22
N TRP A 159 -15.77 10.64 19.80
CA TRP A 159 -17.03 10.51 19.07
C TRP A 159 -17.65 11.89 18.92
N HIS A 160 -17.92 12.30 17.69
CA HIS A 160 -18.43 13.64 17.38
C HIS A 160 -19.55 13.57 16.35
N LEU A 161 -20.38 14.61 16.28
CA LEU A 161 -21.32 14.78 15.18
C LEU A 161 -20.56 15.05 13.87
N ILE A 162 -21.09 14.60 12.74
CA ILE A 162 -20.51 14.91 11.44
C ILE A 162 -20.82 16.36 11.10
N GLY A 163 -19.76 17.16 10.93
CA GLY A 163 -19.84 18.58 10.59
C GLY A 163 -19.74 18.85 9.08
N SER A 164 -19.68 20.14 8.71
CA SER A 164 -19.51 20.58 7.32
C SER A 164 -18.10 20.34 6.77
N MET A 165 -17.10 20.20 7.65
CA MET A 165 -15.73 19.86 7.30
C MET A 165 -15.33 18.53 7.96
N VAL A 166 -14.26 17.93 7.45
CA VAL A 166 -13.68 16.72 8.05
C VAL A 166 -13.33 16.97 9.52
N ASP A 167 -13.90 16.11 10.37
CA ASP A 167 -13.75 16.07 11.82
C ASP A 167 -14.06 17.38 12.56
N SER A 168 -14.98 18.21 12.05
CA SER A 168 -15.25 19.54 12.62
C SER A 168 -16.52 19.66 13.47
N GLY A 169 -17.35 18.62 13.53
CA GLY A 169 -18.64 18.71 14.25
C GLY A 169 -18.50 18.57 15.76
N ASP A 170 -19.57 18.89 16.49
CA ASP A 170 -19.54 18.95 17.95
C ASP A 170 -19.12 17.62 18.59
N ILE A 171 -18.27 17.72 19.61
CA ILE A 171 -17.80 16.57 20.39
C ILE A 171 -18.91 16.10 21.30
N VAL A 172 -19.13 14.78 21.32
CA VAL A 172 -20.17 14.13 22.11
C VAL A 172 -19.56 13.27 23.22
N VAL A 173 -18.55 12.48 22.89
CA VAL A 173 -17.75 11.72 23.86
C VAL A 173 -16.28 11.88 23.52
N GLN A 174 -15.46 12.11 24.53
CA GLN A 174 -14.00 12.11 24.38
C GLN A 174 -13.37 11.31 25.53
N ARG A 175 -12.62 10.26 25.19
CA ARG A 175 -12.03 9.33 26.16
C ARG A 175 -10.51 9.47 26.14
N HIS A 176 -9.93 9.84 27.27
CA HIS A 176 -8.49 10.00 27.43
C HIS A 176 -7.74 8.66 27.40
N ILE A 177 -6.52 8.71 26.86
CA ILE A 177 -5.61 7.58 26.73
C ILE A 177 -4.21 8.02 27.15
N ASP A 178 -3.59 7.24 28.03
CA ASP A 178 -2.19 7.42 28.38
C ASP A 178 -1.27 6.98 27.24
N LEU A 179 -0.48 7.93 26.74
CA LEU A 179 0.52 7.72 25.71
C LEU A 179 1.91 7.53 26.35
N LYS A 180 2.43 6.31 26.28
CA LYS A 180 3.75 5.95 26.82
C LYS A 180 4.84 6.28 25.81
N ASN A 181 6.04 6.58 26.30
CA ASN A 181 7.22 6.79 25.46
C ASN A 181 7.67 5.55 24.67
N THR A 182 7.14 4.36 24.99
CA THR A 182 7.35 3.11 24.25
C THR A 182 6.24 2.81 23.24
N ASP A 183 5.14 3.58 23.24
CA ASP A 183 4.05 3.33 22.30
C ASP A 183 4.48 3.61 20.86
N THR A 184 4.00 2.76 19.96
CA THR A 184 4.12 2.88 18.51
C THR A 184 2.79 3.32 17.92
N ALA A 185 2.76 3.69 16.64
CA ALA A 185 1.50 3.98 15.95
C ALA A 185 0.51 2.81 16.06
N LEU A 186 1.00 1.57 15.96
CA LEU A 186 0.18 0.37 16.16
C LEU A 186 -0.35 0.27 17.60
N SER A 187 0.51 0.34 18.63
CA SER A 187 0.05 0.13 20.01
C SER A 187 -0.89 1.24 20.48
N LEU A 188 -0.67 2.49 20.05
CA LEU A 188 -1.58 3.59 20.30
C LEU A 188 -2.93 3.38 19.59
N ASN A 189 -2.93 2.97 18.32
CA ASN A 189 -4.16 2.68 17.60
C ASN A 189 -4.98 1.56 18.29
N LEU A 190 -4.34 0.50 18.79
CA LEU A 190 -5.02 -0.55 19.56
C LEU A 190 -5.66 -0.01 20.86
N LYS A 191 -4.97 0.88 21.58
CA LYS A 191 -5.55 1.57 22.74
C LYS A 191 -6.74 2.45 22.33
N CYS A 192 -6.65 3.15 21.21
CA CYS A 192 -7.74 3.94 20.66
C CYS A 192 -8.96 3.06 20.36
N TYR A 193 -8.79 1.87 19.77
CA TYR A 193 -9.88 0.93 19.50
C TYR A 193 -10.58 0.46 20.77
N GLN A 194 -9.82 0.17 21.84
CA GLN A 194 -10.40 -0.17 23.13
C GLN A 194 -11.21 1.00 23.70
N ALA A 195 -10.61 2.19 23.77
CA ALA A 195 -11.27 3.39 24.28
C ALA A 195 -12.49 3.79 23.42
N ALA A 196 -12.46 3.54 22.12
CA ALA A 196 -13.55 3.81 21.20
C ALA A 196 -14.78 2.96 21.50
N ALA A 197 -14.60 1.66 21.73
CA ALA A 197 -15.71 0.76 22.07
C ALA A 197 -16.34 1.07 23.45
N GLU A 198 -15.51 1.51 24.40
CA GLU A 198 -15.99 2.03 25.70
C GLU A 198 -16.74 3.36 25.52
N GLY A 199 -16.16 4.30 24.77
CA GLY A 199 -16.79 5.59 24.47
C GLY A 199 -18.06 5.46 23.63
N PHE A 200 -18.17 4.41 22.81
CA PHE A 200 -19.40 4.12 22.08
C PHE A 200 -20.51 3.65 23.03
N THR A 201 -20.17 2.88 24.06
CA THR A 201 -21.14 2.50 25.10
C THR A 201 -21.66 3.74 25.85
N GLU A 202 -20.76 4.68 26.17
CA GLU A 202 -21.13 5.98 26.74
C GLU A 202 -22.04 6.79 25.79
N LEU A 203 -21.71 6.83 24.50
CA LEU A 203 -22.54 7.47 23.48
C LEU A 203 -23.96 6.86 23.46
N LEU A 204 -24.08 5.54 23.43
CA LEU A 204 -25.40 4.88 23.44
C LEU A 204 -26.20 5.21 24.70
N ASN A 205 -25.58 5.22 25.88
CA ASN A 205 -26.25 5.60 27.13
C ASN A 205 -26.77 7.05 27.07
N ASN A 206 -25.99 7.97 26.50
CA ASN A 206 -26.40 9.36 26.30
C ASN A 206 -27.60 9.46 25.34
N LEU A 207 -27.61 8.68 24.25
CA LEU A 207 -28.75 8.58 23.33
C LEU A 207 -30.01 8.05 24.03
N GLU A 208 -29.87 7.03 24.87
CA GLU A 208 -31.01 6.43 25.59
C GLU A 208 -31.63 7.37 26.63
N ASN A 209 -30.80 8.18 27.29
CA ASN A 209 -31.25 9.16 28.28
C ASN A 209 -31.80 10.45 27.65
N GLY A 210 -31.64 10.62 26.33
CA GLY A 210 -32.03 11.84 25.61
C GLY A 210 -31.14 13.05 25.93
N ASP A 211 -30.01 12.83 26.59
CA ASP A 211 -29.03 13.85 26.96
C ASP A 211 -27.75 13.63 26.15
N ILE A 212 -27.67 14.29 25.00
CA ILE A 212 -26.51 14.23 24.11
C ILE A 212 -25.68 15.48 24.37
N PRO A 213 -24.65 15.43 25.23
CA PRO A 213 -23.79 16.58 25.45
C PRO A 213 -23.14 16.96 24.12
N ARG A 214 -23.21 18.24 23.76
CA ARG A 214 -22.58 18.79 22.56
C ARG A 214 -21.60 19.86 22.98
N ARG A 215 -20.32 19.59 22.76
CA ARG A 215 -19.25 20.56 22.98
C ARG A 215 -18.72 21.01 21.63
N GLN A 216 -18.97 22.27 21.29
CA GLN A 216 -18.40 22.89 20.09
C GLN A 216 -16.87 22.82 20.15
N GLN A 217 -16.25 22.50 19.02
CA GLN A 217 -14.80 22.49 18.88
C GLN A 217 -14.24 23.91 18.83
N ASP A 218 -13.11 24.13 19.49
CA ASP A 218 -12.37 25.40 19.44
C ASP A 218 -11.54 25.50 18.14
N PRO A 219 -11.86 26.43 17.22
CA PRO A 219 -11.14 26.57 15.96
C PRO A 219 -9.65 26.92 16.13
N ASP A 220 -9.29 27.64 17.19
CA ASP A 220 -7.91 28.12 17.40
C ASP A 220 -6.96 26.97 17.75
N ASN A 221 -7.50 25.87 18.27
CA ASN A 221 -6.77 24.66 18.62
C ASN A 221 -6.83 23.57 17.52
N ARG A 222 -7.45 23.87 16.37
CA ARG A 222 -7.57 22.91 15.27
C ARG A 222 -6.29 22.82 14.45
N ASN A 223 -5.82 21.60 14.24
CA ASN A 223 -4.84 21.30 13.20
C ASN A 223 -5.32 20.10 12.35
N PHE A 224 -4.92 20.09 11.09
CA PHE A 224 -5.42 19.14 10.11
C PHE A 224 -4.27 18.50 9.33
N PHE A 225 -4.27 17.18 9.26
CA PHE A 225 -3.31 16.39 8.51
C PHE A 225 -4.02 15.69 7.35
N SER A 226 -3.73 16.12 6.13
CA SER A 226 -4.29 15.48 4.94
C SER A 226 -3.74 14.06 4.77
N ARG A 227 -4.47 13.20 4.07
CA ARG A 227 -4.02 11.84 3.72
C ARG A 227 -2.70 11.82 2.92
N ARG A 228 -2.39 12.91 2.22
CA ARG A 228 -1.17 13.08 1.44
C ARG A 228 0.04 13.46 2.29
N ARG A 229 -0.18 14.01 3.50
CA ARG A 229 0.91 14.44 4.38
C ARG A 229 1.88 13.29 4.64
N ARG A 230 3.18 13.59 4.61
CA ARG A 230 4.24 12.64 4.95
C ARG A 230 5.21 13.23 5.98
N PRO A 231 5.88 12.40 6.79
CA PRO A 231 6.98 12.86 7.62
C PRO A 231 8.07 13.50 6.77
N ASP A 232 8.78 14.45 7.36
CA ASP A 232 9.85 15.15 6.66
C ASP A 232 10.92 14.18 6.13
N ALA A 233 11.54 14.55 5.00
CA ALA A 233 12.64 13.81 4.37
C ALA A 233 12.32 12.31 4.11
N ALA A 234 11.06 11.99 3.78
CA ALA A 234 10.60 10.64 3.50
C ALA A 234 10.96 9.62 4.61
N GLY A 235 10.88 10.08 5.87
CA GLY A 235 11.14 9.25 7.06
C GLY A 235 12.63 8.99 7.36
N CYS A 236 13.55 9.70 6.72
CA CYS A 236 14.97 9.62 7.09
C CYS A 236 15.25 10.29 8.44
N LEU A 237 16.13 9.69 9.24
CA LEU A 237 16.66 10.34 10.44
C LEU A 237 17.46 11.58 10.04
N LEU A 238 17.18 12.69 10.72
CA LEU A 238 17.92 13.94 10.60
C LEU A 238 18.79 14.10 11.84
N TRP A 239 20.09 13.83 11.72
CA TRP A 239 21.00 13.70 12.87
C TRP A 239 21.07 14.93 13.77
N ASN A 240 20.76 16.11 13.24
CA ASN A 240 20.70 17.35 14.02
C ASN A 240 19.48 17.45 14.98
N LYS A 241 18.55 16.48 14.94
CA LYS A 241 17.42 16.39 15.86
C LYS A 241 17.81 15.73 17.18
N LYS A 242 17.02 16.02 18.23
CA LYS A 242 17.19 15.38 19.54
C LYS A 242 16.90 13.88 19.44
N ALA A 243 17.55 13.08 20.27
CA ALA A 243 17.35 11.63 20.31
C ALA A 243 15.86 11.22 20.44
N GLN A 244 15.10 11.97 21.23
CA GLN A 244 13.68 11.72 21.47
C GLN A 244 12.82 12.04 20.25
N GLU A 245 13.18 13.06 19.46
CA GLU A 245 12.52 13.34 18.18
C GLU A 245 12.76 12.19 17.19
N LEU A 246 13.99 11.67 17.12
CA LEU A 246 14.33 10.52 16.27
C LEU A 246 13.61 9.24 16.74
N SER A 247 13.54 9.01 18.04
CA SER A 247 12.77 7.90 18.62
C SER A 247 11.29 8.03 18.29
N SER A 248 10.70 9.23 18.43
CA SER A 248 9.32 9.51 18.04
C SER A 248 9.07 9.26 16.56
N LEU A 249 9.99 9.63 15.67
CA LEU A 249 9.90 9.32 14.26
C LEU A 249 9.80 7.80 14.02
N VAL A 250 10.72 7.01 14.58
CA VAL A 250 10.71 5.54 14.42
C VAL A 250 9.41 4.93 14.97
N ARG A 251 8.99 5.31 16.17
CA ARG A 251 7.75 4.80 16.80
C ARG A 251 6.49 5.20 16.02
N SER A 252 6.43 6.44 15.51
CA SER A 252 5.31 6.94 14.69
C SER A 252 5.13 6.19 13.37
N LEU A 253 6.20 5.55 12.87
CA LEU A 253 6.20 4.79 11.62
C LEU A 253 6.20 3.27 11.85
N THR A 254 5.98 2.84 13.09
CA THR A 254 5.93 1.41 13.44
C THR A 254 4.48 0.92 13.50
N PHE A 255 4.04 0.26 12.42
CA PHE A 255 2.70 -0.32 12.26
C PHE A 255 2.67 -1.85 12.45
N GLY A 256 3.81 -2.46 12.79
CA GLY A 256 3.96 -3.92 12.84
C GLY A 256 4.17 -4.55 11.46
N VAL A 257 4.41 -5.87 11.44
CA VAL A 257 4.70 -6.58 10.19
C VAL A 257 3.43 -6.98 9.44
N TYR A 258 2.32 -7.24 10.12
CA TYR A 258 1.11 -7.76 9.48
C TYR A 258 0.17 -6.68 8.93
N TYR A 259 0.44 -5.41 9.23
CA TYR A 259 -0.39 -4.29 8.78
C TYR A 259 0.35 -3.44 7.75
N PRO A 260 -0.35 -2.90 6.73
CA PRO A 260 0.17 -1.85 5.88
C PRO A 260 0.63 -0.65 6.71
N ASN A 261 1.82 -0.13 6.44
CA ASN A 261 2.19 1.21 6.87
C ASN A 261 1.85 2.21 5.76
N PRO A 262 0.89 3.13 5.97
CA PRO A 262 0.39 4.03 4.94
C PRO A 262 1.27 5.26 4.69
N LEU A 263 2.31 5.49 5.51
CA LEU A 263 3.15 6.69 5.47
C LEU A 263 4.47 6.41 4.74
N THR A 264 5.41 5.77 5.42
CA THR A 264 6.78 5.44 4.98
C THR A 264 7.48 4.65 6.09
N LEU A 265 8.58 3.96 5.79
CA LEU A 265 9.43 3.35 6.83
C LEU A 265 10.42 4.37 7.41
N PRO A 266 10.85 4.22 8.67
CA PRO A 266 11.96 5.01 9.21
C PRO A 266 13.29 4.51 8.63
N LYS A 267 14.18 5.42 8.23
CA LYS A 267 15.39 5.06 7.46
C LYS A 267 16.62 5.86 7.87
N VAL A 268 17.79 5.31 7.53
CA VAL A 268 19.07 6.01 7.50
C VAL A 268 19.57 6.12 6.07
N LEU A 269 20.05 7.30 5.70
CA LEU A 269 20.82 7.51 4.48
C LEU A 269 22.28 7.11 4.70
N LEU A 270 22.74 6.14 3.90
CA LEU A 270 24.13 5.78 3.77
C LEU A 270 24.65 6.27 2.40
N ARG A 271 25.96 6.21 2.18
CA ARG A 271 26.61 6.82 0.99
C ARG A 271 26.02 6.36 -0.35
N ASP A 272 25.62 5.10 -0.46
CA ASP A 272 25.16 4.47 -1.71
C ASP A 272 23.73 3.89 -1.62
N ARG A 273 23.07 3.96 -0.46
CA ARG A 273 21.79 3.28 -0.22
C ARG A 273 21.00 3.84 0.96
N LEU A 274 19.74 3.45 1.03
CA LEU A 274 18.88 3.62 2.20
C LEU A 274 18.76 2.30 2.95
N VAL A 275 18.73 2.38 4.28
CA VAL A 275 18.49 1.21 5.14
C VAL A 275 17.37 1.53 6.12
N SER A 276 16.40 0.63 6.20
CA SER A 276 15.27 0.77 7.12
C SER A 276 15.67 0.42 8.55
N ILE A 277 15.12 1.16 9.50
CA ILE A 277 15.34 0.98 10.93
C ILE A 277 14.25 0.05 11.47
N SER A 278 14.64 -0.90 12.31
CA SER A 278 13.68 -1.70 13.07
C SER A 278 13.39 -1.11 14.45
N THR A 279 14.43 -0.73 15.17
CA THR A 279 14.32 -0.17 16.52
C THR A 279 15.33 0.96 16.73
N LEU A 280 14.94 1.91 17.58
CA LEU A 280 15.80 2.97 18.06
C LEU A 280 15.59 3.14 19.57
N GLN A 281 16.69 3.02 20.32
CA GLN A 281 16.71 3.21 21.77
C GLN A 281 17.52 4.45 22.11
N VAL A 282 16.95 5.34 22.93
CA VAL A 282 17.68 6.49 23.47
C VAL A 282 18.50 6.07 24.69
N MET A 283 19.75 6.50 24.74
CA MET A 283 20.67 6.22 25.84
C MET A 283 20.60 7.32 26.91
N TYR A 284 21.09 7.01 28.11
CA TYR A 284 21.24 8.01 29.18
C TYR A 284 22.52 8.85 29.03
N THR A 285 23.41 8.45 28.11
CA THR A 285 24.67 9.12 27.84
C THR A 285 24.50 10.11 26.71
N ARG A 286 25.30 11.17 26.75
CA ARG A 286 25.49 12.13 25.67
C ARG A 286 26.98 12.24 25.40
N SER A 287 27.37 11.98 24.16
CA SER A 287 28.74 12.15 23.71
C SER A 287 28.93 13.52 23.03
N ASP A 288 30.16 14.04 23.07
CA ASP A 288 30.49 15.37 22.54
C ASP A 288 30.87 15.38 21.04
N HIS A 289 30.72 14.25 20.35
CA HIS A 289 30.98 14.17 18.91
C HIS A 289 29.87 14.85 18.10
N LYS A 290 30.19 15.24 16.86
CA LYS A 290 29.21 15.83 15.93
C LYS A 290 28.01 14.89 15.75
N PRO A 291 26.77 15.38 15.65
CA PRO A 291 25.61 14.52 15.44
C PRO A 291 25.73 13.64 14.19
N GLY A 292 25.31 12.38 14.30
CA GLY A 292 25.43 11.37 13.23
C GLY A 292 26.79 10.67 13.19
N THR A 293 27.62 10.82 14.23
CA THR A 293 28.90 10.11 14.37
C THR A 293 28.66 8.71 14.93
N LEU A 294 29.28 7.71 14.30
CA LEU A 294 29.27 6.31 14.73
C LEU A 294 30.24 6.11 15.89
N LEU A 295 29.72 5.79 17.08
CA LEU A 295 30.51 5.57 18.30
C LEU A 295 30.86 4.11 18.54
N GLY A 296 30.04 3.19 18.03
CA GLY A 296 30.21 1.77 18.27
C GLY A 296 29.41 0.92 17.29
N ILE A 297 29.99 -0.22 16.93
CA ILE A 297 29.41 -1.20 16.02
C ILE A 297 29.33 -2.54 16.76
N SER A 298 28.12 -3.09 16.85
CA SER A 298 27.86 -4.44 17.34
C SER A 298 27.22 -5.29 16.23
N GLU A 299 27.00 -6.58 16.47
CA GLU A 299 26.33 -7.45 15.49
C GLU A 299 24.85 -7.06 15.27
N ASP A 300 24.20 -6.48 16.26
CA ASP A 300 22.77 -6.20 16.31
C ASP A 300 22.42 -4.71 16.19
N HIS A 301 23.35 -3.81 16.53
CA HIS A 301 23.10 -2.37 16.54
C HIS A 301 24.34 -1.52 16.26
N TRP A 302 24.08 -0.27 15.88
CA TRP A 302 25.04 0.84 15.92
C TRP A 302 24.73 1.78 17.07
N LEU A 303 25.77 2.30 17.74
CA LEU A 303 25.67 3.40 18.70
C LEU A 303 26.04 4.70 17.98
N MET A 304 25.15 5.68 17.98
CA MET A 304 25.25 6.92 17.19
C MET A 304 25.04 8.14 18.07
N THR A 305 25.72 9.24 17.76
CA THR A 305 25.44 10.55 18.38
C THR A 305 24.24 11.26 17.72
N THR A 306 23.57 12.10 18.50
CA THR A 306 22.51 13.02 18.03
C THR A 306 22.82 14.45 18.49
N SER A 307 21.89 15.40 18.36
CA SER A 307 22.08 16.73 18.97
C SER A 307 21.86 16.76 20.47
N SER A 308 21.33 15.68 21.06
CA SER A 308 21.18 15.50 22.50
C SER A 308 21.86 14.19 22.95
N GLU A 309 21.12 13.21 23.48
CA GLU A 309 21.61 11.92 23.93
C GLU A 309 22.05 11.02 22.76
N ASP A 310 22.86 10.01 23.06
CA ASP A 310 23.25 9.00 22.08
C ASP A 310 22.09 8.01 21.85
N ILE A 311 22.10 7.32 20.71
CA ILE A 311 21.06 6.35 20.34
C ILE A 311 21.65 5.03 19.87
N ARG A 312 20.97 3.93 20.16
CA ARG A 312 21.21 2.63 19.53
C ARG A 312 20.19 2.40 18.43
N ILE A 313 20.67 1.96 17.26
CA ILE A 313 19.83 1.71 16.08
C ILE A 313 20.06 0.29 15.59
N SER A 314 18.98 -0.46 15.39
CA SER A 314 18.99 -1.74 14.69
C SER A 314 18.28 -1.64 13.34
N PHE A 315 18.65 -2.51 12.41
CA PHE A 315 18.24 -2.41 11.01
C PHE A 315 17.46 -3.63 10.54
N VAL A 316 16.62 -3.41 9.53
CA VAL A 316 15.93 -4.48 8.78
C VAL A 316 16.15 -4.28 7.29
N ASN A 317 16.17 -5.40 6.57
CA ASN A 317 16.21 -5.37 5.12
C ASN A 317 14.83 -5.04 4.54
N SER A 318 14.75 -4.93 3.22
CA SER A 318 13.50 -4.64 2.52
C SER A 318 12.39 -5.69 2.75
N ARG A 319 12.75 -6.90 3.21
CA ARG A 319 11.82 -7.98 3.57
C ARG A 319 11.38 -7.94 5.03
N GLY A 320 11.91 -7.02 5.83
CA GLY A 320 11.62 -6.91 7.27
C GLY A 320 12.45 -7.85 8.15
N ASN A 321 13.46 -8.54 7.61
CA ASN A 321 14.33 -9.40 8.41
C ASN A 321 15.46 -8.57 9.03
N PRO A 322 15.88 -8.84 10.28
CA PRO A 322 17.01 -8.18 10.90
C PRO A 322 18.28 -8.25 10.05
N ILE A 323 19.04 -7.16 9.99
CA ILE A 323 20.36 -7.10 9.36
C ILE A 323 21.42 -7.18 10.46
N ASN A 324 22.48 -7.97 10.23
CA ASN A 324 23.68 -7.91 11.06
C ASN A 324 24.38 -6.56 10.86
N ALA A 325 24.38 -5.72 11.88
CA ALA A 325 24.82 -4.32 11.81
C ALA A 325 26.33 -4.19 11.58
N LEU A 326 27.14 -5.13 12.09
CA LEU A 326 28.57 -5.21 11.79
C LEU A 326 28.83 -5.49 10.30
N THR A 327 28.09 -6.45 9.73
CA THR A 327 28.19 -6.77 8.30
C THR A 327 27.77 -5.58 7.44
N LEU A 328 26.71 -4.86 7.85
CA LEU A 328 26.29 -3.64 7.18
C LEU A 328 27.39 -2.56 7.20
N ALA A 329 28.04 -2.34 8.35
CA ALA A 329 29.13 -1.36 8.47
C ALA A 329 30.31 -1.73 7.55
N ASN A 330 30.72 -3.01 7.54
CA ASN A 330 31.78 -3.51 6.67
C ASN A 330 31.43 -3.34 5.18
N GLN A 331 30.19 -3.61 4.78
CA GLN A 331 29.73 -3.40 3.40
C GLN A 331 29.76 -1.93 2.99
N CYS A 332 29.44 -1.03 3.93
CA CYS A 332 29.45 0.41 3.72
C CYS A 332 30.83 1.05 3.94
N LYS A 333 31.84 0.26 4.36
CA LYS A 333 33.18 0.72 4.73
C LYS A 333 33.14 1.85 5.77
N LEU A 334 32.37 1.63 6.83
CA LEU A 334 32.21 2.55 7.95
C LEU A 334 33.01 2.08 9.15
N ASP A 335 33.80 2.99 9.72
CA ASP A 335 34.57 2.78 10.94
C ASP A 335 34.03 3.66 12.08
N ILE A 336 34.36 3.29 13.32
CA ILE A 336 34.04 4.13 14.50
C ILE A 336 34.71 5.49 14.33
N GLY A 337 33.94 6.56 14.54
CA GLY A 337 34.34 7.94 14.32
C GLY A 337 33.82 8.55 13.01
N ASP A 338 33.36 7.72 12.08
CA ASP A 338 32.76 8.21 10.83
C ASP A 338 31.43 8.93 11.09
N GLN A 339 31.19 10.00 10.34
CA GLN A 339 29.93 10.73 10.35
C GLN A 339 29.07 10.29 9.16
N LEU A 340 27.82 9.88 9.43
CA LEU A 340 26.88 9.51 8.39
C LEU A 340 26.38 10.73 7.60
N PRO A 341 25.98 10.54 6.32
CA PRO A 341 25.39 11.59 5.51
C PRO A 341 24.20 12.27 6.20
N THR A 342 24.10 13.58 6.01
CA THR A 342 22.95 14.39 6.48
C THR A 342 22.24 14.99 5.26
N ILE A 343 20.91 15.09 5.33
CA ILE A 343 20.11 15.75 4.29
C ILE A 343 20.08 17.26 4.59
N GLU A 344 20.43 18.08 3.61
CA GLU A 344 20.45 19.53 3.76
C GLU A 344 19.05 20.12 3.92
N ARG A 345 18.94 21.29 4.53
CA ARG A 345 17.65 21.92 4.84
C ARG A 345 16.80 22.21 3.58
N SER A 346 17.42 22.63 2.49
CA SER A 346 16.74 22.84 1.20
C SER A 346 16.17 21.54 0.66
N ASP A 347 16.88 20.43 0.86
CA ASP A 347 16.53 19.12 0.32
C ASP A 347 15.45 18.40 1.11
N ILE A 348 15.38 18.63 2.43
CA ILE A 348 14.31 18.08 3.28
C ILE A 348 12.95 18.44 2.68
N LYS A 349 12.72 19.72 2.36
CA LYS A 349 11.46 20.18 1.79
C LYS A 349 11.20 19.54 0.43
N THR A 350 12.19 19.56 -0.46
CA THR A 350 12.07 18.97 -1.81
C THR A 350 11.72 17.49 -1.74
N LEU A 351 12.40 16.72 -0.89
CA LEU A 351 12.16 15.30 -0.74
C LEU A 351 10.78 15.01 -0.13
N THR A 352 10.36 15.78 0.88
CA THR A 352 9.01 15.69 1.44
C THR A 352 7.96 15.97 0.36
N ASP A 353 8.09 17.06 -0.39
CA ASP A 353 7.13 17.48 -1.40
C ASP A 353 6.99 16.40 -2.50
N ILE A 354 8.10 15.83 -2.99
CA ILE A 354 8.09 14.74 -3.97
C ILE A 354 7.34 13.52 -3.40
N HIS A 355 7.64 13.14 -2.15
CA HIS A 355 7.01 11.98 -1.52
C HIS A 355 5.51 12.19 -1.30
N GLU A 356 5.07 13.40 -0.93
CA GLU A 356 3.66 13.76 -0.80
C GLU A 356 2.91 13.76 -2.15
N GLN A 357 3.56 14.21 -3.23
CA GLN A 357 2.99 14.16 -4.59
C GLN A 357 2.77 12.72 -5.08
N LEU A 358 3.72 11.82 -4.80
CA LEU A 358 3.62 10.42 -5.21
C LEU A 358 2.51 9.64 -4.50
N THR A 359 1.95 10.16 -3.39
CA THR A 359 0.89 9.48 -2.63
C THR A 359 -0.37 9.23 -3.45
N GLU A 360 -0.65 10.08 -4.44
CA GLU A 360 -1.79 9.92 -5.37
C GLU A 360 -1.64 8.69 -6.25
N GLN A 361 -0.39 8.27 -6.51
CA GLN A 361 -0.03 7.17 -7.39
C GLN A 361 0.21 5.85 -6.64
N GLU A 362 0.29 5.87 -5.31
CA GLU A 362 0.62 4.67 -4.52
C GLU A 362 -0.41 3.54 -4.71
N LEU A 363 -1.71 3.86 -4.74
CA LEU A 363 -2.75 2.85 -4.92
C LEU A 363 -2.69 2.21 -6.32
N PHE A 364 -2.37 3.03 -7.33
CA PHE A 364 -2.15 2.55 -8.70
C PHE A 364 -1.03 1.52 -8.73
N TRP A 365 0.13 1.87 -8.16
CA TRP A 365 1.28 0.98 -8.13
C TRP A 365 1.09 -0.24 -7.25
N GLN A 366 0.45 -0.09 -6.10
CA GLN A 366 0.13 -1.22 -5.23
C GLN A 366 -0.66 -2.28 -6.00
N LYS A 367 -1.79 -1.91 -6.61
CA LYS A 367 -2.64 -2.84 -7.36
C LYS A 367 -1.90 -3.51 -8.53
N ARG A 368 -1.05 -2.75 -9.22
CA ARG A 368 -0.26 -3.26 -10.35
C ARG A 368 0.85 -4.22 -9.89
N LEU A 369 1.54 -3.93 -8.80
CA LEU A 369 2.59 -4.80 -8.23
C LEU A 369 2.02 -6.04 -7.54
N GLU A 370 0.79 -5.99 -7.01
CA GLU A 370 0.10 -7.18 -6.48
C GLU A 370 -0.17 -8.23 -7.59
N ARG A 371 -0.24 -7.79 -8.84
CA ARG A 371 -0.35 -8.64 -10.04
C ARG A 371 1.00 -9.00 -10.66
N PHE A 372 2.07 -8.95 -9.86
CA PHE A 372 3.43 -9.22 -10.34
C PHE A 372 3.50 -10.51 -11.16
N SER A 373 3.97 -10.39 -12.38
CA SER A 373 4.17 -11.52 -13.30
C SER A 373 5.43 -11.28 -14.13
N THR A 374 6.03 -12.36 -14.62
CA THR A 374 7.24 -12.30 -15.45
C THR A 374 7.05 -13.17 -16.68
N PRO A 375 7.42 -12.70 -17.88
CA PRO A 375 7.33 -13.51 -19.08
C PRO A 375 8.27 -14.71 -18.99
N MET A 376 7.89 -15.83 -19.59
CA MET A 376 8.86 -16.89 -19.88
C MET A 376 9.87 -16.39 -20.91
N LEU A 377 11.13 -16.77 -20.73
CA LEU A 377 12.17 -16.44 -21.69
C LEU A 377 12.05 -17.30 -22.94
N PRO A 378 12.33 -16.74 -24.14
CA PRO A 378 12.27 -17.48 -25.41
C PRO A 378 13.42 -18.48 -25.58
N PHE A 379 14.29 -18.62 -24.57
CA PHE A 379 15.45 -19.50 -24.57
C PHE A 379 15.75 -20.02 -23.17
N LYS A 380 16.50 -21.12 -23.10
CA LYS A 380 16.99 -21.69 -21.83
C LYS A 380 18.18 -20.90 -21.30
N LEU A 381 18.18 -20.67 -20.00
CA LEU A 381 19.31 -20.06 -19.28
C LEU A 381 20.41 -21.08 -19.00
N ARG A 382 21.65 -20.62 -18.96
CA ARG A 382 22.81 -21.37 -18.50
C ARG A 382 22.81 -21.43 -16.96
N ALA A 383 23.19 -22.57 -16.41
CA ALA A 383 23.48 -22.67 -14.98
C ALA A 383 24.81 -21.97 -14.68
N THR A 384 24.83 -21.11 -13.65
CA THR A 384 26.05 -20.45 -13.16
C THR A 384 26.06 -20.44 -11.63
N ILE A 385 27.24 -20.64 -11.05
CA ILE A 385 27.47 -20.55 -9.59
C ILE A 385 27.87 -19.12 -9.20
N ASP A 386 28.45 -18.37 -10.14
CA ASP A 386 28.83 -16.98 -9.94
C ASP A 386 27.61 -16.06 -10.09
N LYS A 387 27.35 -15.26 -9.05
CA LYS A 387 26.20 -14.34 -8.95
C LYS A 387 26.49 -12.95 -9.50
N ILE A 388 27.76 -12.61 -9.77
CA ILE A 388 28.11 -11.30 -10.33
C ILE A 388 27.79 -11.32 -11.83
N PRO A 389 26.88 -10.46 -12.33
CA PRO A 389 26.52 -10.45 -13.74
C PRO A 389 27.71 -10.01 -14.61
N ASP A 390 27.84 -10.62 -15.79
CA ASP A 390 28.75 -10.15 -16.84
C ASP A 390 27.91 -9.57 -17.98
N TRP A 391 27.80 -8.24 -18.00
CA TRP A 391 26.93 -7.54 -18.93
C TRP A 391 27.59 -7.38 -20.30
N HIS A 392 26.93 -7.90 -21.33
CA HIS A 392 27.33 -7.76 -22.73
C HIS A 392 26.29 -6.96 -23.49
N VAL A 393 26.74 -6.31 -24.56
CA VAL A 393 25.91 -5.47 -25.43
C VAL A 393 25.97 -6.04 -26.84
N SER A 394 24.81 -6.29 -27.45
CA SER A 394 24.73 -6.72 -28.84
C SER A 394 24.97 -5.56 -29.80
N GLU A 395 25.28 -5.89 -31.05
CA GLU A 395 25.26 -4.93 -32.16
C GLU A 395 23.86 -4.30 -32.33
N TRP A 396 23.85 -3.06 -32.83
CA TRP A 396 22.62 -2.38 -33.19
C TRP A 396 21.97 -3.03 -34.41
N LYS A 397 20.66 -3.28 -34.32
CA LYS A 397 19.80 -3.68 -35.44
C LYS A 397 19.01 -2.47 -35.92
N THR A 398 18.95 -2.33 -37.23
CA THR A 398 18.19 -1.26 -37.91
C THR A 398 16.88 -1.82 -38.41
N VAL A 399 15.78 -1.15 -38.09
CA VAL A 399 14.47 -1.44 -38.69
C VAL A 399 14.36 -0.62 -39.97
N LEU A 400 14.05 -1.28 -41.09
CA LEU A 400 13.93 -0.64 -42.39
C LEU A 400 12.64 0.20 -42.42
N ASN A 401 12.79 1.52 -42.49
CA ASN A 401 11.66 2.43 -42.66
C ASN A 401 11.20 2.45 -44.12
N HIS A 402 10.35 1.49 -44.51
CA HIS A 402 9.79 1.42 -45.86
C HIS A 402 8.71 2.49 -46.13
N SER A 403 8.21 3.17 -45.07
CA SER A 403 6.97 3.95 -45.12
C SER A 403 7.06 5.29 -44.38
N SER A 404 8.13 6.08 -44.56
CA SER A 404 8.25 7.47 -44.05
C SER A 404 7.81 7.70 -42.58
N PHE A 405 7.87 6.68 -41.71
CA PHE A 405 7.41 6.78 -40.32
C PHE A 405 8.32 7.71 -39.53
N ILE A 406 7.75 8.41 -38.55
CA ILE A 406 8.52 9.20 -37.60
C ILE A 406 9.16 8.23 -36.59
N SER A 407 10.32 8.57 -36.04
CA SER A 407 11.11 7.68 -35.19
C SER A 407 10.35 7.16 -33.96
N THR A 408 9.42 7.95 -33.41
CA THR A 408 8.54 7.53 -32.30
C THR A 408 7.63 6.36 -32.67
N GLU A 409 7.11 6.34 -33.89
CA GLU A 409 6.24 5.24 -34.36
C GLU A 409 7.06 3.96 -34.51
N LEU A 410 8.31 4.04 -34.98
CA LEU A 410 9.22 2.89 -35.06
C LEU A 410 9.51 2.27 -33.68
N VAL A 411 9.60 3.07 -32.61
CA VAL A 411 9.74 2.55 -31.24
C VAL A 411 8.52 1.68 -30.87
N GLN A 412 7.32 2.14 -31.18
CA GLN A 412 6.09 1.38 -30.90
C GLN A 412 6.04 0.07 -31.70
N HIS A 413 6.44 0.09 -32.98
CA HIS A 413 6.52 -1.12 -33.80
C HIS A 413 7.52 -2.14 -33.24
N ILE A 414 8.69 -1.71 -32.76
CA ILE A 414 9.69 -2.59 -32.15
C ILE A 414 9.15 -3.21 -30.85
N ILE A 415 8.51 -2.42 -29.99
CA ILE A 415 7.92 -2.91 -28.74
C ILE A 415 6.78 -3.89 -29.02
N CYS A 416 5.93 -3.58 -30.00
CA CYS A 416 4.85 -4.46 -30.46
C CYS A 416 5.39 -5.79 -30.98
N ALA A 417 6.39 -5.75 -31.88
CA ALA A 417 7.06 -6.95 -32.38
C ALA A 417 7.66 -7.78 -31.24
N TRP A 418 8.27 -7.12 -30.25
CA TRP A 418 8.86 -7.80 -29.10
C TRP A 418 7.82 -8.50 -28.22
N PHE A 419 6.69 -7.85 -27.93
CA PHE A 419 5.64 -8.46 -27.12
C PHE A 419 4.92 -9.59 -27.85
N ILE A 420 4.67 -9.46 -29.15
CA ILE A 420 4.13 -10.55 -29.96
C ILE A 420 5.10 -11.73 -29.98
N TYR A 421 6.40 -11.47 -30.18
CA TYR A 421 7.44 -12.50 -30.14
C TYR A 421 7.46 -13.25 -28.80
N LEU A 422 7.45 -12.51 -27.68
CA LEU A 422 7.41 -13.10 -26.35
C LEU A 422 6.11 -13.91 -26.13
N ALA A 423 4.95 -13.35 -26.44
CA ALA A 423 3.67 -14.03 -26.23
C ALA A 423 3.57 -15.33 -27.04
N HIS A 424 4.07 -15.31 -28.26
CA HIS A 424 4.02 -16.45 -29.15
C HIS A 424 5.05 -17.54 -28.78
N THR A 425 6.25 -17.16 -28.33
CA THR A 425 7.29 -18.13 -27.92
C THR A 425 7.03 -18.75 -26.54
N SER A 426 6.38 -18.02 -25.65
CA SER A 426 6.04 -18.48 -24.30
C SER A 426 4.64 -19.09 -24.16
N ASN A 427 3.75 -18.83 -25.12
CA ASN A 427 2.31 -19.06 -25.00
C ASN A 427 1.70 -18.33 -23.77
N ASP A 428 2.34 -17.25 -23.31
CA ASP A 428 1.87 -16.38 -22.24
C ASP A 428 1.42 -15.04 -22.84
N THR A 429 0.13 -14.75 -22.70
CA THR A 429 -0.48 -13.54 -23.28
C THR A 429 -0.57 -12.39 -22.29
N GLN A 430 -0.22 -12.60 -21.01
CA GLN A 430 -0.34 -11.61 -19.94
C GLN A 430 0.86 -11.64 -19.00
N PHE A 431 1.75 -10.65 -19.13
CA PHE A 431 2.96 -10.57 -18.34
C PHE A 431 3.37 -9.12 -18.05
N GLN A 432 4.35 -8.92 -17.16
CA GLN A 432 4.96 -7.62 -16.94
C GLN A 432 6.44 -7.63 -17.36
N VAL A 433 6.89 -6.53 -17.94
CA VAL A 433 8.32 -6.28 -18.19
C VAL A 433 8.77 -5.04 -17.42
N GLY A 434 10.05 -4.98 -17.07
CA GLY A 434 10.63 -3.79 -16.46
C GLY A 434 10.67 -2.65 -17.47
N TRP A 435 10.24 -1.47 -17.09
CA TRP A 435 10.24 -0.27 -17.94
C TRP A 435 11.03 0.85 -17.27
N ALA A 436 11.89 1.50 -18.05
CA ALA A 436 12.53 2.75 -17.68
C ALA A 436 12.62 3.68 -18.91
N GLN A 437 12.25 4.95 -18.71
CA GLN A 437 12.30 5.97 -19.76
C GLN A 437 13.47 6.93 -19.49
N ALA A 438 14.31 7.19 -20.50
CA ALA A 438 15.41 8.13 -20.36
C ALA A 438 14.89 9.58 -20.22
N GLY A 439 15.57 10.37 -19.38
CA GLY A 439 15.40 11.83 -19.33
C GLY A 439 14.72 12.40 -18.08
N ASP A 440 14.38 11.59 -17.06
CA ASP A 440 13.76 12.16 -15.86
C ASP A 440 14.75 12.94 -14.99
N ALA A 441 14.28 14.10 -14.51
CA ALA A 441 14.92 14.85 -13.43
C ALA A 441 15.09 13.99 -12.15
N VAL A 442 14.25 12.96 -11.95
CA VAL A 442 14.34 12.00 -10.84
C VAL A 442 15.46 10.98 -11.07
N HIS A 443 15.65 10.50 -12.31
CA HIS A 443 16.74 9.61 -12.70
C HIS A 443 18.13 10.26 -12.53
N SER A 444 18.21 11.58 -12.70
CA SER A 444 19.41 12.39 -12.50
C SER A 444 19.49 13.02 -11.11
N SER A 445 18.50 12.80 -10.25
CA SER A 445 18.49 13.37 -8.89
C SER A 445 19.42 12.58 -7.98
N LYS A 446 20.07 13.32 -7.07
CA LYS A 446 20.76 12.77 -5.89
C LYS A 446 19.88 11.88 -4.98
N TRP A 447 18.57 11.80 -5.24
CA TRP A 447 17.57 11.08 -4.45
C TRP A 447 17.06 9.78 -5.11
N SER A 448 17.68 9.33 -6.20
CA SER A 448 17.25 8.12 -6.91
C SER A 448 17.13 6.86 -6.03
N SER A 449 17.90 6.77 -4.94
CA SER A 449 17.81 5.67 -3.97
C SER A 449 16.47 5.60 -3.22
N PHE A 450 15.72 6.72 -3.13
CA PHE A 450 14.40 6.78 -2.49
C PHE A 450 13.29 6.18 -3.35
N PHE A 451 13.52 6.04 -4.66
CA PHE A 451 12.48 5.70 -5.62
C PHE A 451 12.82 4.42 -6.38
N ALA A 452 11.79 3.65 -6.72
CA ALA A 452 11.88 2.60 -7.71
C ALA A 452 11.80 3.24 -9.09
N MET A 453 12.94 3.26 -9.78
CA MET A 453 13.11 3.85 -11.10
C MET A 453 12.75 2.90 -12.25
N ILE A 454 12.51 1.63 -11.92
CA ILE A 454 12.08 0.61 -12.86
C ILE A 454 10.70 0.18 -12.43
N VAL A 455 9.74 0.35 -13.33
CA VAL A 455 8.32 0.13 -13.07
C VAL A 455 7.78 -1.00 -13.97
N PRO A 456 6.73 -1.72 -13.56
CA PRO A 456 6.11 -2.73 -14.43
C PRO A 456 5.34 -2.06 -15.57
N MET A 457 5.68 -2.42 -16.80
CA MET A 457 4.79 -2.26 -17.95
C MET A 457 3.92 -3.51 -18.06
N GLU A 458 2.60 -3.34 -18.02
CA GLU A 458 1.65 -4.45 -18.18
C GLU A 458 1.45 -4.76 -19.66
N VAL A 459 1.63 -6.03 -20.03
CA VAL A 459 1.54 -6.49 -21.41
C VAL A 459 0.39 -7.46 -21.53
N HIS A 460 -0.53 -7.16 -22.46
CA HIS A 460 -1.67 -8.00 -22.80
C HIS A 460 -1.71 -8.19 -24.31
N ILE A 461 -1.35 -9.37 -24.79
CA ILE A 461 -1.28 -9.68 -26.22
C ILE A 461 -2.30 -10.77 -26.55
N ASN A 462 -3.40 -10.38 -27.20
CA ASN A 462 -4.32 -11.33 -27.79
C ASN A 462 -3.91 -11.54 -29.26
N LEU A 463 -3.43 -12.75 -29.59
CA LEU A 463 -2.88 -13.02 -30.92
C LEU A 463 -3.96 -13.02 -32.03
N GLN A 464 -5.24 -13.05 -31.68
CA GLN A 464 -6.36 -12.91 -32.62
C GLN A 464 -6.71 -11.44 -32.92
N GLN A 465 -6.15 -10.47 -32.17
CA GLN A 465 -6.35 -9.05 -32.44
C GLN A 465 -5.56 -8.55 -33.64
N ARG A 466 -6.03 -7.45 -34.22
CA ARG A 466 -5.32 -6.74 -35.29
C ARG A 466 -4.08 -6.02 -34.74
N LEU A 467 -3.05 -5.87 -35.56
CA LEU A 467 -1.84 -5.14 -35.15
C LEU A 467 -2.13 -3.70 -34.71
N THR A 468 -3.07 -3.02 -35.35
CA THR A 468 -3.54 -1.68 -34.94
C THR A 468 -4.10 -1.65 -33.54
N GLU A 469 -4.89 -2.65 -33.15
CA GLU A 469 -5.48 -2.74 -31.81
C GLU A 469 -4.40 -2.96 -30.74
N ILE A 470 -3.43 -3.83 -31.04
CA ILE A 470 -2.29 -4.09 -30.15
C ILE A 470 -1.41 -2.84 -30.01
N LEU A 471 -1.09 -2.15 -31.11
CA LEU A 471 -0.32 -0.90 -31.09
C LEU A 471 -1.02 0.18 -30.26
N ASN A 472 -2.34 0.34 -30.41
CA ASN A 472 -3.13 1.28 -29.62
C ASN A 472 -3.11 0.94 -28.11
N SER A 473 -3.20 -0.34 -27.76
CA SER A 473 -3.10 -0.83 -26.38
C SER A 473 -1.72 -0.51 -25.77
N ILE A 474 -0.64 -0.80 -26.50
CA ILE A 474 0.74 -0.49 -26.09
C ILE A 474 0.94 1.01 -25.92
N SER A 475 0.46 1.82 -26.87
CA SER A 475 0.56 3.28 -26.78
C SER A 475 -0.19 3.83 -25.56
N SER A 476 -1.36 3.26 -25.24
CA SER A 476 -2.15 3.66 -24.06
C SER A 476 -1.42 3.31 -22.76
N GLU A 477 -0.82 2.12 -22.67
CA GLU A 477 0.00 1.71 -21.52
C GLU A 477 1.24 2.60 -21.36
N GLN A 478 1.93 2.96 -22.46
CA GLN A 478 3.05 3.89 -22.39
C GLN A 478 2.63 5.27 -21.88
N GLN A 479 1.52 5.82 -22.37
CA GLN A 479 0.98 7.09 -21.89
C GLN A 479 0.66 7.04 -20.38
N LEU A 480 0.16 5.89 -19.90
CA LEU A 480 -0.10 5.69 -18.48
C LEU A 480 1.21 5.68 -17.64
N LEU A 481 2.27 5.05 -18.15
CA LEU A 481 3.60 5.05 -17.52
C LEU A 481 4.31 6.42 -17.62
N GLU A 482 3.97 7.25 -18.61
CA GLU A 482 4.45 8.64 -18.65
C GLU A 482 3.86 9.50 -17.52
N GLN A 483 2.63 9.18 -17.09
CA GLN A 483 1.96 9.80 -15.94
C GLN A 483 2.44 9.20 -14.60
N HIS A 484 2.85 7.93 -14.62
CA HIS A 484 3.31 7.18 -13.45
C HIS A 484 4.72 6.65 -13.71
N ARG A 485 5.73 7.45 -13.37
CA ARG A 485 7.13 7.14 -13.72
C ARG A 485 7.88 6.37 -12.64
N VAL A 486 7.55 6.64 -11.37
CA VAL A 486 8.26 6.10 -10.21
C VAL A 486 7.29 5.85 -9.05
N TYR A 487 7.74 5.08 -8.07
CA TYR A 487 7.08 4.97 -6.77
C TYR A 487 8.10 4.95 -5.63
N PRO A 488 7.72 5.30 -4.39
CA PRO A 488 8.59 5.19 -3.23
C PRO A 488 9.12 3.76 -3.06
N ARG A 489 10.44 3.60 -2.96
CA ARG A 489 11.08 2.28 -2.93
C ARG A 489 10.66 1.42 -1.74
N ASP A 490 10.35 2.06 -0.61
CA ASP A 490 9.89 1.38 0.61
C ASP A 490 8.44 0.92 0.55
N MET A 491 7.68 1.28 -0.49
CA MET A 491 6.31 0.84 -0.71
C MET A 491 6.22 -0.70 -0.71
N VAL A 492 7.16 -1.38 -1.37
CA VAL A 492 7.25 -2.85 -1.39
C VAL A 492 7.44 -3.41 0.03
N SER A 493 8.28 -2.76 0.85
CA SER A 493 8.60 -3.21 2.20
C SER A 493 7.51 -2.94 3.23
N ARG A 494 6.68 -1.91 3.00
CA ARG A 494 5.66 -1.46 3.97
C ARG A 494 4.26 -2.02 3.70
N GLN A 495 4.08 -2.76 2.61
CA GLN A 495 2.86 -3.47 2.24
C GLN A 495 3.05 -4.99 2.41
N PRO A 496 2.30 -5.68 3.29
CA PRO A 496 2.50 -7.11 3.55
C PRO A 496 2.41 -7.99 2.29
N VAL A 497 1.45 -7.71 1.40
CA VAL A 497 1.25 -8.47 0.15
C VAL A 497 2.46 -8.31 -0.78
N LEU A 498 2.90 -7.07 -1.01
CA LEU A 498 4.08 -6.81 -1.87
C LEU A 498 5.36 -7.35 -1.26
N ARG A 499 5.51 -7.24 0.06
CA ARG A 499 6.72 -7.71 0.77
C ARG A 499 6.93 -9.22 0.60
N ALA A 500 5.86 -9.99 0.45
CA ALA A 500 5.92 -11.43 0.20
C ALA A 500 6.49 -11.79 -1.18
N ILE A 501 6.48 -10.86 -2.15
CA ILE A 501 6.98 -11.10 -3.51
C ILE A 501 8.49 -10.87 -3.54
N ASN A 502 9.26 -11.96 -3.47
CA ASN A 502 10.72 -11.93 -3.30
C ASN A 502 11.48 -11.11 -4.36
N LEU A 503 11.02 -11.13 -5.62
CA LEU A 503 11.68 -10.45 -6.74
C LEU A 503 11.52 -8.92 -6.69
N LEU A 504 10.45 -8.40 -6.09
CA LEU A 504 10.22 -6.95 -5.97
C LEU A 504 11.26 -6.24 -5.08
N HIS A 505 12.03 -7.00 -4.30
CA HIS A 505 13.11 -6.46 -3.46
C HIS A 505 14.42 -6.24 -4.24
N ASN A 506 14.52 -6.76 -5.46
CA ASN A 506 15.68 -6.56 -6.30
C ASN A 506 15.64 -5.15 -6.94
N ASN A 507 16.81 -4.59 -7.26
CA ASN A 507 16.87 -3.33 -8.01
C ASN A 507 16.26 -3.45 -9.41
N ARG A 508 16.22 -4.68 -9.96
CA ARG A 508 15.63 -5.04 -11.25
C ARG A 508 14.72 -6.25 -11.04
N PRO A 509 13.43 -6.06 -10.69
CA PRO A 509 12.54 -7.17 -10.35
C PRO A 509 12.16 -8.06 -11.54
N TRP A 510 12.15 -7.51 -12.76
CA TRP A 510 11.72 -8.23 -13.95
C TRP A 510 12.93 -8.78 -14.73
N PRO A 511 12.88 -10.02 -15.22
CA PRO A 511 13.98 -10.62 -15.98
C PRO A 511 14.24 -9.89 -17.31
N ILE A 512 13.17 -9.46 -17.97
CA ILE A 512 13.21 -8.69 -19.22
C ILE A 512 12.87 -7.24 -18.90
N GLY A 513 13.71 -6.32 -19.37
CA GLY A 513 13.47 -4.88 -19.32
C GLY A 513 13.42 -4.23 -20.70
N ILE A 514 12.83 -3.04 -20.77
CA ILE A 514 12.85 -2.16 -21.93
C ILE A 514 13.40 -0.80 -21.49
N SER A 515 14.38 -0.29 -22.24
CA SER A 515 14.97 1.03 -22.05
C SER A 515 14.90 1.82 -23.34
N VAL A 516 14.19 2.95 -23.32
CA VAL A 516 14.12 3.87 -24.47
C VAL A 516 15.04 5.07 -24.21
N ILE A 517 15.99 5.31 -25.11
CA ILE A 517 17.00 6.38 -24.99
C ILE A 517 16.91 7.38 -26.15
N SER A 518 17.19 8.66 -25.88
CA SER A 518 17.21 9.73 -26.88
C SER A 518 18.65 10.05 -27.32
N GLY A 519 19.11 9.41 -28.40
CA GLY A 519 20.31 9.81 -29.13
C GLY A 519 21.66 9.65 -28.41
N TYR A 520 22.48 8.77 -28.96
CA TYR A 520 23.91 8.68 -28.62
C TYR A 520 24.63 9.99 -29.01
N SER A 521 25.29 10.67 -28.05
CA SER A 521 26.31 11.67 -28.38
C SER A 521 27.47 10.98 -29.09
N LYS A 522 27.87 11.47 -30.27
CA LYS A 522 29.02 10.97 -31.03
C LYS A 522 30.37 11.11 -30.30
N ASP A 523 30.42 11.78 -29.14
CA ASP A 523 31.64 12.07 -28.39
C ASP A 523 31.97 11.09 -27.24
N LEU A 524 31.34 9.92 -27.19
CA LEU A 524 31.79 8.84 -26.31
C LEU A 524 32.81 7.98 -27.05
N THR A 525 34.08 8.32 -26.86
CA THR A 525 35.27 7.59 -27.33
C THR A 525 35.37 6.14 -26.83
N ASN A 526 34.38 5.65 -26.08
CA ASN A 526 34.31 4.28 -25.61
C ASN A 526 32.96 3.64 -25.99
N LYS A 527 32.90 3.06 -27.19
CA LYS A 527 31.72 2.37 -27.75
C LYS A 527 31.15 1.26 -26.83
N ASN A 528 31.90 0.83 -25.82
CA ASN A 528 31.61 -0.30 -24.94
C ASN A 528 31.22 0.07 -23.49
N ALA A 529 31.19 1.35 -23.11
CA ALA A 529 30.80 1.72 -21.75
C ALA A 529 29.28 1.58 -21.56
N ILE A 530 28.84 0.51 -20.90
CA ILE A 530 27.44 0.31 -20.51
C ILE A 530 27.11 1.35 -19.45
N GLN A 531 26.19 2.26 -19.74
CA GLN A 531 25.61 3.10 -18.70
C GLN A 531 24.76 2.20 -17.80
N GLU A 532 25.06 2.09 -16.50
CA GLU A 532 24.30 1.21 -15.59
C GLU A 532 22.79 1.49 -15.62
N HIS A 533 22.41 2.76 -15.79
CA HIS A 533 21.02 3.20 -15.92
C HIS A 533 20.29 2.65 -17.17
N ALA A 534 21.03 2.18 -18.17
CA ALA A 534 20.46 1.52 -19.35
C ALA A 534 20.05 0.05 -19.09
N ILE A 535 20.48 -0.53 -17.97
CA ILE A 535 20.19 -1.92 -17.61
C ILE A 535 18.92 -1.95 -16.76
N VAL A 536 17.84 -2.42 -17.36
CA VAL A 536 16.50 -2.42 -16.75
C VAL A 536 16.10 -3.83 -16.29
N GLY A 537 16.33 -4.84 -17.14
CA GLY A 537 16.02 -6.22 -16.81
C GLY A 537 17.10 -6.91 -15.98
N GLU A 538 16.72 -7.86 -15.13
CA GLU A 538 17.64 -8.69 -14.35
C GLU A 538 18.52 -9.58 -15.24
N ILE A 539 17.99 -10.03 -16.38
CA ILE A 539 18.64 -10.96 -17.30
C ILE A 539 18.99 -10.26 -18.61
N MET A 540 18.03 -9.54 -19.20
CA MET A 540 18.21 -8.85 -20.46
C MET A 540 17.38 -7.57 -20.55
N THR A 541 17.88 -6.60 -21.32
CA THR A 541 17.19 -5.35 -21.63
C THR A 541 17.16 -5.13 -23.13
N LEU A 542 15.97 -4.92 -23.69
CA LEU A 542 15.79 -4.38 -25.03
C LEU A 542 16.00 -2.86 -24.95
N GLN A 543 17.10 -2.37 -25.52
CA GLN A 543 17.38 -0.94 -25.60
C GLN A 543 17.01 -0.40 -26.98
N ILE A 544 16.25 0.69 -27.02
CA ILE A 544 15.74 1.31 -28.25
C ILE A 544 16.21 2.77 -28.34
N ASP A 545 16.78 3.17 -29.48
CA ASP A 545 17.11 4.56 -29.78
C ASP A 545 15.89 5.27 -30.38
N GLN A 546 15.28 6.17 -29.62
CA GLN A 546 14.10 6.94 -29.99
C GLN A 546 14.31 7.81 -31.24
N ASN A 547 15.55 8.23 -31.53
CA ASN A 547 15.80 9.15 -32.65
C ASN A 547 15.99 8.39 -33.97
N LYS A 548 16.48 7.15 -33.90
CA LYS A 548 16.83 6.36 -35.10
C LYS A 548 15.89 5.19 -35.36
N GLY A 549 15.09 4.76 -34.37
CA GLY A 549 14.30 3.53 -34.48
C GLY A 549 15.17 2.28 -34.57
N ASN A 550 16.36 2.32 -33.98
CA ASN A 550 17.27 1.17 -33.89
C ASN A 550 17.13 0.53 -32.50
N PHE A 551 17.41 -0.77 -32.41
CA PHE A 551 17.43 -1.46 -31.12
C PHE A 551 18.65 -2.36 -30.95
N ARG A 552 18.93 -2.74 -29.71
CA ARG A 552 19.93 -3.74 -29.34
C ARG A 552 19.56 -4.40 -28.00
N PHE A 553 20.28 -5.45 -27.63
CA PHE A 553 20.13 -6.10 -26.34
C PHE A 553 21.33 -5.84 -25.43
N ILE A 554 21.06 -5.60 -24.14
CA ILE A 554 22.04 -5.66 -23.06
C ILE A 554 21.69 -6.87 -22.21
N TYR A 555 22.59 -7.82 -22.00
CA TYR A 555 22.26 -9.10 -21.37
C TYR A 555 23.39 -9.66 -20.53
N ASN A 556 23.04 -10.49 -19.55
CA ASN A 556 24.03 -11.20 -18.74
C ASN A 556 24.55 -12.45 -19.49
N SER A 557 25.76 -12.38 -20.02
CA SER A 557 26.38 -13.44 -20.84
C SER A 557 26.67 -14.74 -20.08
N LYS A 558 26.75 -14.67 -18.75
CA LYS A 558 26.85 -15.86 -17.89
C LYS A 558 25.55 -16.67 -17.90
N LEU A 559 24.41 -16.00 -18.09
CA LEU A 559 23.09 -16.62 -18.10
C LEU A 559 22.59 -16.91 -19.52
N VAL A 560 22.91 -16.05 -20.49
CA VAL A 560 22.38 -16.14 -21.85
C VAL A 560 23.50 -16.38 -22.86
N ALA A 561 23.30 -17.35 -23.75
CA ALA A 561 24.23 -17.60 -24.85
C ALA A 561 24.14 -16.52 -25.93
N VAL A 562 25.29 -16.09 -26.47
CA VAL A 562 25.36 -15.07 -27.53
C VAL A 562 24.48 -15.44 -28.73
N ASN A 563 24.54 -16.70 -29.19
CA ASN A 563 23.73 -17.17 -30.32
C ASN A 563 22.22 -17.00 -30.07
N ASN A 564 21.74 -17.15 -28.82
CA ASN A 564 20.33 -16.93 -28.51
C ASN A 564 19.95 -15.46 -28.73
N ILE A 565 20.82 -14.52 -28.33
CA ILE A 565 20.59 -13.10 -28.52
C ILE A 565 20.63 -12.72 -30.01
N GLU A 566 21.56 -13.30 -30.78
CA GLU A 566 21.65 -13.05 -32.21
C GLU A 566 20.41 -13.55 -32.97
N HIS A 567 19.88 -14.72 -32.61
CA HIS A 567 18.63 -15.25 -33.17
C HIS A 567 17.45 -14.34 -32.81
N VAL A 568 17.25 -14.05 -31.52
CA VAL A 568 16.17 -13.16 -31.04
C VAL A 568 16.23 -11.78 -31.72
N ALA A 569 17.43 -11.20 -31.86
CA ALA A 569 17.61 -9.90 -32.51
C ALA A 569 17.30 -9.93 -34.00
N SER A 570 17.55 -11.06 -34.68
CA SER A 570 17.24 -11.22 -36.10
C SER A 570 15.74 -11.40 -36.32
N ASP A 571 15.09 -12.23 -35.51
CA ASP A 571 13.64 -12.43 -35.52
C ASP A 571 12.90 -11.12 -35.23
N LEU A 572 13.33 -10.39 -34.19
CA LEU A 572 12.72 -9.12 -33.81
C LEU A 572 12.88 -8.06 -34.90
N ALA A 573 14.04 -7.99 -35.57
CA ALA A 573 14.26 -7.05 -36.66
C ALA A 573 13.30 -7.33 -37.83
N LEU A 574 13.13 -8.61 -38.17
CA LEU A 574 12.22 -9.02 -39.23
C LEU A 574 10.77 -8.72 -38.88
N LEU A 575 10.31 -9.12 -37.69
CA LEU A 575 8.95 -8.83 -37.22
C LEU A 575 8.69 -7.32 -37.19
N SER A 576 9.64 -6.53 -36.70
CA SER A 576 9.53 -5.06 -36.69
C SER A 576 9.35 -4.50 -38.10
N ASN A 577 10.08 -5.01 -39.10
CA ASN A 577 9.92 -4.60 -40.50
C ASN A 577 8.54 -4.99 -41.06
N VAL A 578 8.00 -6.16 -40.70
CA VAL A 578 6.67 -6.60 -41.15
C VAL A 578 5.58 -5.71 -40.55
N ILE A 579 5.66 -5.39 -39.26
CA ILE A 579 4.67 -4.52 -38.59
C ILE A 579 4.80 -3.07 -39.09
N ALA A 580 6.01 -2.61 -39.40
CA ALA A 580 6.24 -1.28 -39.97
C ALA A 580 5.80 -1.14 -41.44
N ASP A 581 5.29 -2.19 -42.10
CA ASP A 581 4.60 -2.04 -43.39
C ASP A 581 3.11 -1.76 -43.13
N THR A 582 2.67 -0.55 -43.48
CA THR A 582 1.28 -0.08 -43.34
C THR A 582 0.23 -1.05 -43.88
N LYS A 583 0.57 -1.86 -44.91
CA LYS A 583 -0.36 -2.84 -45.50
C LYS A 583 -0.72 -3.96 -44.53
N ASN A 584 0.15 -4.25 -43.57
CA ASN A 584 0.00 -5.36 -42.63
C ASN A 584 -0.74 -4.95 -41.35
N LEU A 585 -0.99 -3.65 -41.13
CA LEU A 585 -1.61 -3.13 -39.90
C LEU A 585 -3.01 -3.71 -39.60
N ASN A 586 -3.71 -4.22 -40.63
CA ASN A 586 -5.01 -4.88 -40.50
C ASN A 586 -4.92 -6.40 -40.31
N MET A 587 -3.72 -6.99 -40.44
CA MET A 587 -3.49 -8.41 -40.17
C MET A 587 -3.66 -8.71 -38.68
N THR A 588 -4.00 -9.95 -38.37
CA THR A 588 -3.99 -10.42 -36.98
C THR A 588 -2.57 -10.82 -36.56
N ALA A 589 -2.25 -10.72 -35.27
CA ALA A 589 -0.91 -11.06 -34.80
C ALA A 589 -0.52 -12.53 -35.04
N ASN A 590 -1.49 -13.45 -35.08
CA ASN A 590 -1.28 -14.86 -35.44
C ASN A 590 -0.89 -15.08 -36.91
N GLU A 591 -1.17 -14.13 -37.80
CA GLU A 591 -0.79 -14.23 -39.21
C GLU A 591 0.66 -13.82 -39.45
N LEU A 592 1.33 -13.25 -38.44
CA LEU A 592 2.74 -12.89 -38.55
C LEU A 592 3.60 -14.15 -38.70
N PRO A 593 4.64 -14.11 -39.55
CA PRO A 593 5.46 -15.27 -39.84
C PRO A 593 6.44 -15.52 -38.69
N ILE A 594 5.97 -16.00 -37.54
CA ILE A 594 6.83 -16.23 -36.36
C ILE A 594 7.47 -17.63 -36.43
N TYR A 595 6.79 -18.62 -37.04
CA TYR A 595 7.28 -20.01 -37.18
C TYR A 595 8.21 -20.26 -38.37
N ALA A 596 8.34 -19.31 -39.30
CA ALA A 596 9.26 -19.47 -40.43
C ALA A 596 10.75 -19.31 -40.03
N PHE A 597 11.02 -18.81 -38.81
CA PHE A 597 12.35 -18.39 -38.36
C PHE A 597 12.87 -19.15 -37.12
N SER A 598 12.07 -20.09 -36.58
CA SER A 598 12.43 -20.92 -35.42
C SER A 598 13.01 -22.31 -35.78
N ARG A 599 13.47 -22.49 -37.02
CA ARG A 599 14.20 -23.70 -37.47
C ARG A 599 15.69 -23.45 -37.66
#